data_AF-A0A936IIZ2-F1
#
_entry.id   AF-A0A936IIZ2-F1
#
_cell.length_a   1.000
_cell.length_b   1.000
_cell.length_c   1.000
_cell.angle_alpha   90.00
_cell.angle_beta   90.00
_cell.angle_gamma   90.00
#
_symmetry.space_group_name_H-M   'P 1'
#
loop_
_entity.id
_entity.type
_entity.pdbx_description
1 polymer ?
#
loop_
_entity_poly.entity_id
_entity_poly.type
_entity_poly.pdbx_seq_one_letter_code
_entity_poly.pdbx_strand_id
1 'polypeptide(L)'
;MNSTITFNLDRRVLARCTLALSALVLVIAHVLLAPRMAVAIGQQDRAGDYKVLTQVVNNSRELLIVSDAAAQVLAYYEYDISSKKLELVQRIPLDQLPVPPPEANVPQVQPQRRRP
;
A
#
# COMPACT_ATOMS: atom_id res chain seq x y z
N MET A 1 50.52 -23.26 33.16
CA MET A 1 50.33 -21.90 33.73
C MET A 1 49.06 -21.33 33.13
N ASN A 2 47.98 -21.32 33.91
CA ASN A 2 46.67 -20.85 33.45
C ASN A 2 46.60 -19.35 33.73
N SER A 3 46.68 -18.53 32.68
CA SER A 3 46.54 -17.09 32.80
C SER A 3 45.05 -16.74 32.87
N THR A 4 44.57 -16.40 34.06
CA THR A 4 43.22 -15.89 34.30
C THR A 4 43.15 -14.44 33.85
N ILE A 5 42.50 -14.18 32.71
CA ILE A 5 42.26 -12.82 32.22
C ILE A 5 41.12 -12.22 33.05
N THR A 6 41.42 -11.20 33.85
CA THR A 6 40.43 -10.45 34.62
C THR A 6 39.90 -9.27 33.81
N PHE A 7 38.67 -9.38 33.30
CA PHE A 7 38.00 -8.28 32.62
C PHE A 7 37.44 -7.29 33.66
N ASN A 8 38.08 -6.14 33.80
CA ASN A 8 37.51 -5.01 34.54
C ASN A 8 36.43 -4.33 33.67
N LEU A 9 35.17 -4.70 33.85
CA LEU A 9 34.05 -4.04 33.19
C LEU A 9 33.76 -2.69 33.84
N ASP A 10 34.03 -1.60 33.13
CA ASP A 10 33.63 -0.26 33.52
C ASP A 10 32.10 -0.12 33.41
N ARG A 11 31.44 0.35 34.48
CA ARG A 11 29.99 0.63 34.52
C ARG A 11 29.56 1.60 33.41
N ARG A 12 30.43 2.52 33.00
CA ARG A 12 30.14 3.47 31.92
C ARG A 12 30.06 2.76 30.56
N VAL A 13 30.90 1.76 30.35
CA VAL A 13 30.88 0.94 29.12
C VAL A 13 29.62 0.09 29.10
N LEU A 14 29.28 -0.54 30.23
CA LEU A 14 28.02 -1.28 30.37
C LEU A 14 26.79 -0.42 30.06
N ALA A 15 26.71 0.79 30.63
CA ALA A 15 25.58 1.70 30.41
C ALA A 15 25.43 2.10 28.93
N ARG A 16 26.56 2.31 28.23
CA ARG A 16 26.53 2.62 26.79
C ARG A 16 26.08 1.42 25.97
N CYS A 17 26.56 0.22 26.30
CA CYS A 17 26.17 -1.00 25.61
C CYS A 17 24.68 -1.30 25.78
N THR A 18 24.13 -1.13 26.98
CA THR A 18 22.70 -1.36 27.22
C THR A 18 21.82 -0.33 26.52
N LEU A 19 22.22 0.95 26.50
CA LEU A 19 21.54 2.00 25.73
C LEU A 19 21.58 1.73 24.22
N ALA A 20 22.71 1.28 23.69
CA ALA A 20 22.82 0.94 22.27
C ALA A 20 21.92 -0.26 21.92
N LEU A 21 21.89 -1.29 22.78
CA LEU A 21 21.06 -2.47 22.57
C LEU A 21 19.56 -2.14 22.65
N SER A 22 19.14 -1.33 23.63
CA SER A 22 17.74 -0.93 23.76
C SER A 22 17.29 -0.02 22.61
N ALA A 23 18.15 0.90 22.16
CA ALA A 23 17.89 1.72 20.98
C ALA A 23 17.72 0.86 19.72
N LEU A 24 18.57 -0.16 19.52
CA LEU A 24 18.46 -1.08 18.38
C LEU A 24 17.14 -1.85 18.40
N VAL A 25 16.74 -2.40 19.55
CA VAL A 25 15.46 -3.11 19.70
C VAL A 25 14.28 -2.18 19.40
N LEU A 26 14.32 -0.93 19.90
CA LEU A 26 13.28 0.07 19.62
C LEU A 26 13.20 0.42 18.13
N VAL A 27 14.33 0.57 17.44
CA VAL A 27 14.36 0.84 16.00
C VAL A 27 13.76 -0.32 15.22
N ILE A 28 14.13 -1.57 15.53
CA ILE A 28 13.57 -2.76 14.86
C ILE A 28 12.06 -2.84 15.10
N ALA A 29 11.61 -2.66 16.34
CA ALA A 29 10.20 -2.66 16.67
C ALA A 29 9.46 -1.56 15.89
N HIS A 30 10.01 -0.34 15.83
CA HIS A 30 9.41 0.77 15.10
C HIS A 30 9.29 0.48 13.60
N VAL A 31 10.33 -0.07 12.98
CA VAL A 31 10.31 -0.43 11.54
C VAL A 31 9.28 -1.53 11.25
N LEU A 32 9.11 -2.50 12.15
CA LEU A 32 8.12 -3.56 11.97
C LEU A 32 6.68 -3.09 12.20
N LEU A 33 6.47 -2.14 13.11
CA LEU A 33 5.15 -1.55 13.40
C LEU A 33 4.80 -0.41 12.43
N ALA A 34 5.77 0.14 11.69
CA ALA A 34 5.51 1.21 10.75
C ALA A 34 4.50 0.73 9.69
N PRO A 35 3.42 1.48 9.44
CA PRO A 35 2.44 1.11 8.43
C PRO A 35 3.14 1.03 7.08
N ARG A 36 3.11 -0.16 6.47
CA ARG A 36 3.61 -0.33 5.10
C ARG A 36 2.75 0.52 4.20
N MET A 37 3.36 1.51 3.54
CA MET A 37 2.67 2.31 2.54
C MET A 37 2.16 1.36 1.45
N ALA A 38 0.84 1.25 1.31
CA ALA A 38 0.22 0.56 0.20
C ALA A 38 0.60 1.31 -1.08
N VAL A 39 1.46 0.73 -1.92
CA VAL A 39 1.73 1.27 -3.24
C VAL A 39 0.53 0.93 -4.11
N ALA A 40 -0.34 1.91 -4.34
CA ALA A 40 -1.46 1.78 -5.26
C ALA A 40 -0.93 1.84 -6.70
N ILE A 41 -0.47 0.70 -7.22
CA ILE A 41 -0.24 0.54 -8.66
C ILE A 41 -1.58 0.16 -9.28
N GLY A 42 -2.07 1.02 -10.17
CA GLY A 42 -3.30 0.83 -10.90
C GLY A 42 -3.02 0.43 -12.34
N GLN A 43 -3.53 -0.70 -12.82
CA GLN A 43 -3.57 -0.99 -14.26
C GLN A 43 -5.02 -0.86 -14.74
N GLN A 44 -5.23 0.05 -15.69
CA GLN A 44 -6.51 0.24 -16.35
C GLN A 44 -6.48 -0.40 -17.73
N ASP A 45 -7.49 -1.21 -18.03
CA ASP A 45 -7.71 -1.78 -19.36
C ASP A 45 -9.15 -1.50 -19.82
N ARG A 46 -9.36 -1.47 -21.14
CA ARG A 46 -10.67 -1.24 -21.76
C ARG A 46 -10.89 -2.24 -22.90
N ALA A 47 -11.99 -2.99 -22.80
CA ALA A 47 -12.46 -3.88 -23.85
C ALA A 47 -13.92 -3.57 -24.17
N GLY A 48 -14.16 -2.84 -25.27
CA GLY A 48 -15.49 -2.41 -25.68
C GLY A 48 -16.16 -1.49 -24.64
N ASP A 49 -17.29 -1.97 -24.10
CA ASP A 49 -18.12 -1.28 -23.10
C ASP A 49 -17.69 -1.55 -21.65
N TYR A 50 -16.69 -2.41 -21.46
CA TYR A 50 -16.11 -2.71 -20.16
C TYR A 50 -14.85 -1.89 -19.92
N LYS A 51 -14.74 -1.34 -18.72
CA LYS A 51 -13.51 -0.77 -18.17
C LYS A 51 -13.12 -1.55 -16.93
N VAL A 52 -11.87 -1.98 -16.87
CA VAL A 52 -11.33 -2.69 -15.70
C VAL A 52 -10.22 -1.85 -15.10
N LEU A 53 -10.27 -1.67 -13.80
CA LEU A 53 -9.20 -1.08 -13.01
C LEU A 53 -8.77 -2.10 -11.97
N THR A 54 -7.50 -2.43 -11.98
CA THR A 54 -6.86 -3.31 -10.99
C THR A 54 -6.04 -2.45 -10.05
N GLN A 55 -6.14 -2.64 -8.74
CA GLN A 55 -5.40 -1.87 -7.74
C GLN A 55 -4.90 -2.78 -6.63
N VAL A 56 -3.61 -2.71 -6.32
CA VAL A 56 -3.05 -3.37 -5.13
C VAL A 56 -3.46 -2.58 -3.88
N VAL A 57 -4.19 -3.22 -2.96
CA VAL A 57 -4.63 -2.59 -1.70
C VAL A 57 -3.59 -2.83 -0.60
N ASN A 58 -3.05 -4.05 -0.54
CA ASN A 58 -1.92 -4.41 0.31
C ASN A 58 -1.20 -5.64 -0.25
N ASN A 59 -0.17 -6.12 0.45
CA ASN A 59 0.66 -7.24 0.00
C ASN A 59 -0.09 -8.58 -0.20
N SER A 60 -1.33 -8.68 0.28
CA SER A 60 -2.15 -9.89 0.23
C SER A 60 -3.49 -9.71 -0.50
N ARG A 61 -3.85 -8.48 -0.88
CA ARG A 61 -5.16 -8.15 -1.42
C ARG A 61 -5.06 -7.20 -2.61
N GLU A 62 -5.73 -7.57 -3.68
CA GLU A 62 -5.92 -6.75 -4.87
C GLU A 62 -7.41 -6.44 -5.04
N LEU A 63 -7.72 -5.25 -5.52
CA LEU A 63 -9.06 -4.80 -5.84
C LEU A 63 -9.21 -4.77 -7.36
N LEU A 64 -10.24 -5.44 -7.86
CA LEU A 64 -10.68 -5.39 -9.24
C LEU A 64 -11.97 -4.57 -9.31
N ILE A 65 -11.93 -3.45 -10.03
CA ILE A 65 -13.10 -2.62 -10.28
C ILE A 65 -13.48 -2.79 -11.75
N VAL A 66 -14.69 -3.27 -12.00
CA VAL A 66 -15.22 -3.49 -13.35
C VAL A 66 -16.42 -2.58 -13.56
N SER A 67 -16.33 -1.68 -14.54
CA SER A 67 -17.45 -0.86 -15.00
C SER A 67 -17.95 -1.42 -16.32
N ASP A 68 -19.24 -1.77 -16.36
CA ASP A 68 -19.95 -2.21 -17.55
C ASP A 68 -20.96 -1.13 -17.96
N ALA A 69 -20.71 -0.48 -19.10
CA ALA A 69 -21.60 0.53 -19.63
C ALA A 69 -22.89 -0.05 -20.24
N ALA A 70 -22.87 -1.29 -20.72
CA ALA A 70 -24.05 -1.95 -21.28
C ALA A 70 -25.00 -2.41 -20.16
N ALA A 71 -24.46 -2.97 -19.08
CA ALA A 71 -25.23 -3.37 -17.91
C ALA A 71 -25.51 -2.23 -16.92
N GLN A 72 -24.95 -1.03 -17.15
CA GLN A 72 -25.04 0.12 -16.24
C GLN A 72 -24.65 -0.23 -14.80
N VAL A 73 -23.60 -1.04 -14.64
CA VAL A 73 -23.13 -1.52 -13.34
C VAL A 73 -21.64 -1.29 -13.13
N LEU A 74 -21.29 -0.90 -11.90
CA LEU A 74 -19.94 -0.93 -11.35
C LEU A 74 -19.85 -2.08 -10.33
N ALA A 75 -18.90 -2.99 -10.51
CA ALA A 75 -18.65 -4.12 -9.62
C ALA A 75 -17.26 -4.03 -9.00
N TYR A 76 -17.19 -4.26 -7.70
CA TYR A 76 -15.96 -4.33 -6.91
C TYR A 76 -15.72 -5.78 -6.52
N TYR A 77 -14.57 -6.30 -6.91
CA TYR A 77 -14.09 -7.60 -6.51
C TYR A 77 -12.82 -7.45 -5.69
N GLU A 78 -12.70 -8.24 -4.64
CA GLU A 78 -11.47 -8.37 -3.87
C GLU A 78 -10.84 -9.71 -4.21
N TYR A 79 -9.57 -9.68 -4.57
CA TYR A 79 -8.75 -10.85 -4.80
C TYR A 79 -7.79 -11.03 -3.63
N ASP A 80 -7.99 -12.09 -2.85
CA ASP A 80 -7.04 -12.50 -1.82
C ASP A 80 -5.98 -13.40 -2.45
N ILE A 81 -4.75 -12.90 -2.49
CA ILE A 81 -3.59 -13.58 -3.08
C ILE A 81 -3.27 -14.87 -2.30
N SER A 82 -3.51 -14.89 -0.99
CA SER A 82 -3.17 -16.02 -0.11
C SER A 82 -4.10 -17.19 -0.35
N SER A 83 -5.41 -16.92 -0.42
CA SER A 83 -6.42 -17.94 -0.66
C SER A 83 -6.73 -18.17 -2.14
N LYS A 84 -6.18 -17.32 -3.03
CA LYS A 84 -6.44 -17.29 -4.48
C LYS A 84 -7.94 -17.22 -4.81
N LYS A 85 -8.69 -16.48 -3.99
CA LYS A 85 -10.14 -16.32 -4.14
C LYS A 85 -10.47 -14.92 -4.60
N LEU A 86 -11.43 -14.84 -5.52
CA LEU A 86 -12.04 -13.60 -5.95
C LEU A 86 -13.44 -13.53 -5.34
N GLU A 87 -13.70 -12.49 -4.57
CA GLU A 87 -14.98 -12.28 -3.88
C GLU A 87 -15.62 -10.98 -4.39
N LEU A 88 -16.92 -11.03 -4.69
CA LEU A 88 -17.69 -9.83 -5.01
C LEU A 88 -17.95 -9.07 -3.72
N VAL A 89 -17.33 -7.90 -3.59
CA VAL A 89 -17.50 -7.02 -2.44
C VAL A 89 -18.81 -6.24 -2.57
N GLN A 90 -19.00 -5.62 -3.74
CA GLN A 90 -20.15 -4.75 -3.96
C GLN A 90 -20.48 -4.63 -5.44
N ARG A 91 -21.77 -4.48 -5.72
CA ARG A 91 -22.29 -4.12 -7.04
C ARG A 91 -23.11 -2.84 -6.91
N ILE A 92 -22.75 -1.81 -7.65
CA ILE A 92 -23.38 -0.49 -7.61
C ILE A 92 -23.91 -0.16 -9.01
N PRO A 93 -25.21 0.08 -9.17
CA PRO A 93 -25.76 0.65 -10.40
C PRO A 93 -25.12 2.03 -10.72
N LEU A 94 -24.73 2.30 -11.96
CA LEU A 94 -24.03 3.54 -12.31
C LEU A 94 -24.86 4.80 -12.07
N ASP A 95 -26.18 4.70 -12.15
CA ASP A 95 -27.14 5.77 -11.86
C ASP A 95 -27.16 6.20 -10.38
N GLN A 96 -26.62 5.36 -9.50
CA GLN A 96 -26.52 5.62 -8.06
C GLN A 96 -25.14 6.13 -7.65
N LEU A 97 -24.21 6.29 -8.60
CA LEU A 97 -22.90 6.85 -8.30
C LEU A 97 -23.02 8.33 -7.96
N PRO A 98 -22.31 8.81 -6.93
CA PRO A 98 -22.27 10.24 -6.62
C PRO A 98 -21.84 11.02 -7.86
N VAL A 99 -22.66 12.01 -8.25
CA VAL A 99 -22.27 12.95 -9.30
C VAL A 99 -21.05 13.72 -8.77
N PRO A 100 -19.91 13.70 -9.48
CA PRO A 100 -18.76 14.48 -9.05
C PRO A 100 -19.18 15.96 -8.97
N PRO A 101 -18.77 16.69 -7.92
CA PRO A 101 -19.09 18.11 -7.79
C PRO A 101 -18.72 18.85 -9.09
N PRO A 102 -19.56 19.79 -9.57
CA PRO A 102 -19.16 20.66 -10.66
C PRO A 102 -17.93 21.44 -10.18
N GLU A 103 -16.78 21.16 -10.82
CA GLU A 103 -15.52 21.87 -10.61
C GLU A 103 -14.87 21.71 -9.22
N ALA A 104 -14.31 20.52 -8.95
CA ALA A 104 -13.00 20.54 -8.32
C ALA A 104 -12.02 21.06 -9.39
N ASN A 105 -11.36 22.19 -9.14
CA ASN A 105 -10.18 22.67 -9.86
C ASN A 105 -9.13 21.54 -9.96
N VAL A 106 -9.29 20.62 -10.90
CA VAL A 106 -8.20 19.77 -11.34
C VAL A 106 -7.30 20.72 -12.11
N PRO A 107 -6.09 21.06 -11.63
CA PRO A 107 -5.15 21.76 -12.48
C PRO A 107 -5.01 20.88 -13.71
N GLN A 108 -5.50 21.36 -14.86
CA GLN A 108 -5.21 20.66 -16.09
C GLN A 108 -3.69 20.61 -16.16
N VAL A 109 -3.13 19.42 -15.99
CA VAL A 109 -1.72 19.18 -16.25
C VAL A 109 -1.59 19.36 -17.75
N GLN A 110 -1.38 20.62 -18.14
CA GLN A 110 -1.13 21.00 -19.51
C GLN A 110 0.08 20.15 -19.92
N PRO A 111 -0.04 19.26 -20.91
CA PRO A 111 1.08 18.43 -21.31
C PRO A 111 2.20 19.41 -21.66
N GLN A 112 3.23 19.47 -20.82
CA GLN A 112 4.40 20.31 -21.07
C GLN A 112 4.95 19.81 -22.40
N ARG A 113 4.60 20.54 -23.45
CA ARG A 113 5.09 20.34 -24.79
C ARG A 113 6.58 20.59 -24.67
N ARG A 114 7.37 19.52 -24.45
CA ARG A 114 8.82 19.56 -24.57
C ARG A 114 9.08 20.18 -25.93
N ARG A 115 9.47 21.46 -25.93
CA ARG A 115 9.97 22.08 -27.14
C ARG A 115 11.31 21.39 -27.45
N PRO A 116 11.55 21.04 -28.72
CA PRO A 116 12.80 20.43 -29.16
C PRO A 116 14.00 21.34 -28.90
#